data_AF-A0AAD7R3S3-F1
#
_entry.id   AF-A0AAD7R3S3-F1
#
_cell.length_a   1.000
_cell.length_b   1.000
_cell.length_c   1.000
_cell.angle_alpha   90.00
_cell.angle_beta   90.00
_cell.angle_gamma   90.00
#
_symmetry.space_group_name_H-M   'P 1'
#
loop_
_entity.id
_entity.type
_entity.pdbx_description
1 polymer ?
#
loop_
_entity_poly.entity_id
_entity_poly.type
_entity_poly.pdbx_seq_one_letter_code
_entity_poly.pdbx_strand_id
1 'polypeptide(L)'
;MAYSLLLFLTILSLAGLPGADGVSTVTRVAVQSGGSVTIPCHYDRKYDNNVKYWCRGHLWTHCDFVVRTDSPKTAGKVSITDDPGHHVFTVSMKSLQTGDSGYYWRTERVSGGKGSGRLTCRLGCSLRQGVVRGQSLLMQSHLPAPAGHANLTEPLQDLARPTPLTPQLGGHPLGPGGAENPHPVTGGECLALAPVVVGPFLFYPHLGLGLATGSEDEVTYSAVFKTGSSHRPSEDPADEVTYSSVILHNPQGVKQPFSEVIKANIGDCHVMGQRPITFLQQVLALCMYPELLSDNKFPEDAKNRTRRILQSCGGGSIGAYSASQGIERVRQDVSLYIERRDGGIPSDPDNIYLSTGASDAIMTMLKLLVSGEGCTRTGVMISIPQYPLYSAALADLGAVQISYYLNEESCWSLDVSELRRALNAARDHCCPRALCIINPGNPTGPEQAVHRGRDPIAAEENLFLMADEVYQDNVYAEGCEFHSFKKVLFEMGPKYSNTVELASFHSTSKCYMGECGFRGGYMEVINLDPDVKTQLTKLVSVCLCPPVPGQVLLDLVVNPPEPGEPSYATFIKVLMVCPQ
;
A
#
# COMPACT_ATOMS: atom_id res chain seq x y z
N MET A 1 37.59 -48.51 -3.40
CA MET A 1 36.64 -49.40 -2.68
C MET A 1 36.50 -48.89 -1.26
N ALA A 2 35.29 -48.95 -0.69
CA ALA A 2 34.91 -48.48 0.65
C ALA A 2 35.07 -46.96 0.94
N TYR A 3 34.30 -46.46 1.92
CA TYR A 3 34.28 -45.09 2.46
C TYR A 3 33.67 -43.94 1.63
N SER A 4 32.70 -44.20 0.75
CA SER A 4 31.82 -43.13 0.21
C SER A 4 30.35 -43.57 0.02
N LEU A 5 29.89 -44.60 0.74
CA LEU A 5 28.58 -45.23 0.53
C LEU A 5 27.72 -45.37 1.80
N LEU A 6 27.99 -44.56 2.84
CA LEU A 6 27.31 -44.67 4.15
C LEU A 6 26.60 -43.39 4.62
N LEU A 7 26.42 -42.39 3.75
CA LEU A 7 25.74 -41.12 4.08
C LEU A 7 24.45 -40.84 3.26
N PHE A 8 24.01 -41.80 2.44
CA PHE A 8 22.89 -41.64 1.50
C PHE A 8 21.71 -42.61 1.73
N LEU A 9 21.61 -43.21 2.92
CA LEU A 9 20.64 -44.28 3.22
C LEU A 9 19.77 -44.05 4.48
N THR A 10 19.62 -42.80 4.94
CA THR A 10 18.78 -42.45 6.10
C THR A 10 17.83 -41.27 5.88
N ILE A 11 17.54 -40.89 4.63
CA ILE A 11 16.49 -39.89 4.30
C ILE A 11 15.67 -40.33 3.08
N LEU A 12 14.88 -41.42 3.21
CA LEU A 12 13.65 -41.59 2.42
C LEU A 12 12.73 -42.72 2.96
N SER A 13 11.97 -42.48 4.05
CA SER A 13 10.70 -43.21 4.31
C SER A 13 9.96 -42.69 5.55
N LEU A 14 9.16 -41.62 5.39
CA LEU A 14 7.88 -41.42 6.11
C LEU A 14 7.22 -40.13 5.59
N ALA A 15 6.36 -40.30 4.59
CA ALA A 15 5.37 -39.29 4.24
C ALA A 15 4.14 -39.48 5.13
N GLY A 16 3.52 -38.37 5.56
CA GLY A 16 2.20 -38.38 6.19
C GLY A 16 2.12 -37.72 7.57
N LEU A 17 1.87 -36.41 7.61
CA LEU A 17 0.64 -35.79 8.15
C LEU A 17 0.77 -34.24 8.11
N PRO A 18 -0.35 -33.48 8.07
CA PRO A 18 -0.36 -32.03 7.82
C PRO A 18 -0.25 -31.20 9.11
N GLY A 19 0.00 -29.90 8.95
CA GLY A 19 -0.07 -28.90 10.03
C GLY A 19 1.24 -28.16 10.26
N ALA A 20 1.54 -27.19 9.38
CA ALA A 20 2.59 -26.20 9.58
C ALA A 20 1.98 -24.80 9.65
N ASP A 21 1.00 -24.62 10.55
CA ASP A 21 0.32 -23.34 10.75
C ASP A 21 1.25 -22.37 11.48
N GLY A 22 1.60 -21.28 10.79
CA GLY A 22 2.45 -20.23 11.34
C GLY A 22 1.68 -19.29 12.26
N VAL A 23 2.23 -19.02 13.44
CA VAL A 23 1.68 -18.02 14.38
C VAL A 23 1.96 -16.61 13.85
N SER A 24 0.92 -15.81 13.62
CA SER A 24 1.04 -14.39 13.31
C SER A 24 1.72 -13.63 14.45
N THR A 25 2.69 -12.75 14.15
CA THR A 25 3.35 -11.93 15.17
C THR A 25 3.56 -10.49 14.72
N VAL A 26 3.26 -9.58 15.65
CA VAL A 26 3.72 -8.19 15.57
C VAL A 26 5.25 -8.22 15.73
N THR A 27 5.98 -7.87 14.68
CA THR A 27 7.46 -7.87 14.68
C THR A 27 8.06 -6.60 15.29
N ARG A 28 7.29 -5.51 15.31
CA ARG A 28 7.69 -4.22 15.85
C ARG A 28 6.51 -3.48 16.48
N VAL A 29 6.69 -2.91 17.67
CA VAL A 29 5.72 -1.99 18.29
C VAL A 29 6.38 -0.62 18.50
N ALA A 30 5.64 0.43 18.15
CA ALA A 30 5.98 1.81 18.48
C ALA A 30 5.05 2.34 19.57
N VAL A 31 5.62 3.00 20.58
CA VAL A 31 4.90 3.60 21.71
C VAL A 31 5.42 5.01 21.94
N GLN A 32 4.56 5.95 22.31
CA GLN A 32 5.01 7.28 22.75
C GLN A 32 5.68 7.22 24.13
N SER A 33 6.62 8.12 24.41
CA SER A 33 7.25 8.19 25.74
C SER A 33 6.22 8.52 26.83
N GLY A 34 6.20 7.73 27.90
CA GLY A 34 5.15 7.73 28.93
C GLY A 34 4.00 6.76 28.67
N GLY A 35 3.86 6.23 27.44
CA GLY A 35 2.83 5.26 27.05
C GLY A 35 3.04 3.87 27.65
N SER A 36 2.07 2.99 27.42
CA SER A 36 2.08 1.59 27.87
C SER A 36 1.70 0.66 26.71
N VAL A 37 2.16 -0.59 26.77
CA VAL A 37 1.84 -1.62 25.77
C VAL A 37 1.44 -2.92 26.48
N THR A 38 0.50 -3.66 25.88
CA THR A 38 0.12 -5.01 26.29
C THR A 38 0.29 -5.92 25.07
N ILE A 39 1.06 -7.00 25.22
CA ILE A 39 1.55 -7.86 24.14
C ILE A 39 1.03 -9.28 24.37
N PRO A 40 0.01 -9.73 23.60
CA PRO A 40 -0.45 -11.12 23.65
C PRO A 40 0.55 -12.05 22.94
N CYS A 41 0.81 -13.20 23.55
CA CYS A 41 1.75 -14.21 23.09
C CYS A 41 1.05 -15.57 23.06
N HIS A 42 0.46 -15.92 21.92
CA HIS A 42 -0.14 -17.22 21.69
C HIS A 42 0.91 -18.34 21.62
N TYR A 43 0.55 -19.51 22.14
CA TYR A 43 1.40 -20.71 22.17
C TYR A 43 0.59 -21.97 21.85
N ASP A 44 1.26 -23.06 21.48
CA ASP A 44 0.60 -24.36 21.28
C ASP A 44 0.12 -24.96 22.62
N ARG A 45 -1.03 -25.63 22.61
CA ARG A 45 -1.58 -26.43 23.74
C ARG A 45 -0.58 -27.36 24.43
N LYS A 46 0.47 -27.82 23.74
CA LYS A 46 1.56 -28.62 24.33
C LYS A 46 2.42 -27.85 25.36
N TYR A 47 2.20 -26.54 25.53
CA TYR A 47 2.90 -25.65 26.45
C TYR A 47 2.03 -25.10 27.60
N ASP A 48 0.80 -25.60 27.77
CA ASP A 48 -0.13 -25.15 28.83
C ASP A 48 0.51 -25.17 30.23
N ASN A 49 1.28 -26.22 30.53
CA ASN A 49 1.95 -26.43 31.82
C ASN A 49 3.39 -25.88 31.89
N ASN A 50 3.84 -25.16 30.85
CA ASN A 50 5.22 -24.71 30.71
C ASN A 50 5.36 -23.26 31.16
N VAL A 51 6.46 -22.95 31.87
CA VAL A 51 6.78 -21.57 32.25
C VAL A 51 7.02 -20.73 30.99
N LYS A 52 6.42 -19.54 30.97
CA LYS A 52 6.57 -18.53 29.91
C LYS A 52 7.51 -17.44 30.40
N TYR A 53 8.35 -16.94 29.51
CA TYR A 53 9.43 -16.00 29.83
C TYR A 53 9.36 -14.76 28.92
N TRP A 54 9.64 -13.59 29.51
CA TRP A 54 9.95 -12.36 28.78
C TRP A 54 11.41 -11.99 29.02
N CYS A 55 12.16 -11.77 27.95
CA CYS A 55 13.62 -11.61 27.99
C CYS A 55 14.06 -10.40 27.16
N ARG A 56 15.05 -9.62 27.62
CA ARG A 56 15.59 -8.44 26.91
C ARG A 56 17.00 -8.72 26.42
N GLY A 57 17.30 -8.49 25.15
CA GLY A 57 18.66 -8.67 24.60
C GLY A 57 18.69 -8.84 23.08
N HIS A 58 19.83 -8.50 22.46
CA HIS A 58 19.97 -8.58 20.99
C HIS A 58 19.98 -10.03 20.46
N LEU A 59 20.56 -10.95 21.22
CA LEU A 59 20.63 -12.38 20.91
C LEU A 59 19.89 -13.18 21.97
N TRP A 60 19.05 -14.14 21.54
CA TRP A 60 18.32 -15.03 22.45
C TRP A 60 19.23 -15.75 23.46
N THR A 61 20.41 -16.22 23.03
CA THR A 61 21.37 -16.94 23.89
C THR A 61 21.98 -16.08 25.00
N HIS A 62 21.87 -14.75 24.90
CA HIS A 62 22.46 -13.75 25.79
C HIS A 62 21.44 -12.70 26.25
N CYS A 63 20.16 -13.06 26.33
CA CYS A 63 19.13 -12.17 26.85
C CYS A 63 18.98 -12.30 28.38
N ASP A 64 18.63 -11.20 29.03
CA ASP A 64 18.33 -11.15 30.46
C ASP A 64 16.84 -11.33 30.71
N PHE A 65 16.47 -12.27 31.57
CA PHE A 65 15.07 -12.52 31.92
C PHE A 65 14.49 -11.37 32.75
N VAL A 66 13.36 -10.82 32.29
CA VAL A 66 12.68 -9.68 32.92
C VAL A 66 11.53 -10.16 33.81
N VAL A 67 10.63 -11.00 33.28
CA VAL A 67 9.51 -11.59 34.02
C VAL A 67 9.21 -13.02 33.56
N ARG A 68 8.59 -13.80 34.44
CA ARG A 68 8.24 -15.22 34.24
C ARG A 68 6.89 -15.57 34.86
N THR A 69 6.18 -16.55 34.30
CA THR A 69 4.86 -16.98 34.81
C THR A 69 4.92 -17.78 36.11
N ASP A 70 6.11 -18.23 36.56
CA ASP A 70 6.35 -18.77 37.89
C ASP A 70 6.81 -17.69 38.88
N SER A 71 8.02 -17.14 38.70
CA SER A 71 8.54 -15.99 39.45
C SER A 71 9.82 -15.41 38.78
N PRO A 72 10.02 -14.08 38.74
CA PRO A 72 9.10 -13.02 39.18
C PRO A 72 8.01 -12.71 38.13
N LYS A 73 6.75 -12.65 38.56
CA LYS A 73 5.61 -12.28 37.69
C LYS A 73 5.58 -10.79 37.31
N THR A 74 6.21 -9.95 38.12
CA THR A 74 6.30 -8.50 37.92
C THR A 74 7.72 -8.03 38.24
N ALA A 75 8.29 -7.20 37.37
CA ALA A 75 9.60 -6.58 37.56
C ALA A 75 9.51 -5.11 37.13
N GLY A 76 9.47 -4.21 38.12
CA GLY A 76 9.30 -2.77 37.89
C GLY A 76 8.05 -2.45 37.07
N LYS A 77 8.27 -1.98 35.83
CA LYS A 77 7.22 -1.58 34.88
C LYS A 77 6.58 -2.73 34.10
N VAL A 78 7.14 -3.93 34.18
CA VAL A 78 6.77 -5.08 33.34
C VAL A 78 6.07 -6.15 34.19
N SER A 79 4.96 -6.70 33.69
CA SER A 79 4.23 -7.81 34.30
C SER A 79 3.85 -8.86 33.26
N ILE A 80 3.80 -10.14 33.66
CA ILE A 80 3.35 -11.26 32.83
C ILE A 80 2.19 -12.00 33.49
N THR A 81 1.24 -12.47 32.69
CA THR A 81 0.10 -13.29 33.12
C THR A 81 -0.13 -14.37 32.07
N ASP A 82 -0.50 -15.59 32.50
CA ASP A 82 -0.72 -16.75 31.63
C ASP A 82 -2.19 -17.14 31.68
N ASP A 83 -2.78 -17.44 30.51
CA ASP A 83 -4.11 -18.04 30.38
C ASP A 83 -4.01 -19.32 29.53
N PRO A 84 -3.81 -20.49 30.18
CA PRO A 84 -3.79 -21.78 29.50
C PRO A 84 -5.14 -22.19 28.90
N GLY A 85 -6.26 -21.58 29.30
CA GLY A 85 -7.57 -21.86 28.71
C GLY A 85 -7.72 -21.31 27.30
N HIS A 86 -7.01 -20.23 27.00
CA HIS A 86 -6.98 -19.57 25.68
C HIS A 86 -5.62 -19.68 24.98
N HIS A 87 -4.71 -20.53 25.51
CA HIS A 87 -3.35 -20.76 25.03
C HIS A 87 -2.57 -19.45 24.73
N VAL A 88 -2.68 -18.46 25.62
CA VAL A 88 -2.07 -17.14 25.47
C VAL A 88 -1.48 -16.65 26.78
N PHE A 89 -0.28 -16.09 26.74
CA PHE A 89 0.25 -15.30 27.85
C PHE A 89 0.41 -13.85 27.43
N THR A 90 0.20 -12.94 28.37
CA THR A 90 0.16 -11.51 28.13
C THR A 90 1.28 -10.83 28.90
N VAL A 91 2.08 -10.02 28.21
CA VAL A 91 3.10 -9.16 28.83
C VAL A 91 2.64 -7.71 28.73
N SER A 92 2.50 -7.03 29.87
CA SER A 92 2.21 -5.59 29.93
C SER A 92 3.46 -4.84 30.37
N MET A 93 3.80 -3.76 29.65
CA MET A 93 4.90 -2.86 29.99
C MET A 93 4.35 -1.43 30.10
N LYS A 94 4.48 -0.81 31.28
CA LYS A 94 3.83 0.48 31.58
C LYS A 94 4.80 1.65 31.64
N SER A 95 4.34 2.84 31.28
CA SER A 95 5.11 4.10 31.42
C SER A 95 6.51 4.05 30.80
N LEU A 96 6.59 3.52 29.58
CA LEU A 96 7.82 3.30 28.83
C LEU A 96 8.57 4.61 28.58
N GLN A 97 9.89 4.60 28.72
CA GLN A 97 10.78 5.72 28.41
C GLN A 97 11.73 5.33 27.29
N THR A 98 12.47 6.29 26.72
CA THR A 98 13.45 6.04 25.64
C THR A 98 14.40 4.86 25.95
N GLY A 99 14.87 4.76 27.20
CA GLY A 99 15.74 3.68 27.68
C GLY A 99 15.09 2.29 27.82
N ASP A 100 13.77 2.18 27.62
CA ASP A 100 13.03 0.92 27.53
C ASP A 100 12.97 0.39 26.07
N SER A 101 13.50 1.12 25.08
CA SER A 101 13.61 0.65 23.69
C SER A 101 14.59 -0.53 23.56
N GLY A 102 14.34 -1.46 22.63
CA GLY A 102 15.26 -2.56 22.35
C GLY A 102 14.60 -3.82 21.84
N TYR A 103 15.36 -4.92 21.85
CA TYR A 103 14.92 -6.23 21.41
C TYR A 103 14.46 -7.09 22.59
N TYR A 104 13.28 -7.69 22.42
CA TYR A 104 12.65 -8.58 23.39
C TYR A 104 12.35 -9.93 22.77
N TRP A 105 12.37 -10.97 23.61
CA TRP A 105 12.11 -12.36 23.24
C TRP A 105 11.04 -12.94 24.17
N ARG A 106 10.16 -13.74 23.57
CA ARG A 106 9.13 -14.54 24.22
C ARG A 106 9.48 -16.02 24.05
N THR A 107 9.37 -16.83 25.10
CA THR A 107 9.65 -18.28 25.04
C THR A 107 8.91 -19.13 26.06
N GLU A 108 8.68 -20.39 25.68
CA GLU A 108 8.14 -21.49 26.47
C GLU A 108 9.25 -22.53 26.73
N ARG A 109 9.58 -22.85 27.99
CA ARG A 109 10.58 -23.90 28.28
C ARG A 109 9.94 -25.27 28.44
N VAL A 110 10.47 -26.26 27.74
CA VAL A 110 10.44 -27.66 28.22
C VAL A 110 11.56 -27.83 29.26
N SER A 111 11.32 -28.65 30.28
CA SER A 111 12.21 -28.84 31.43
C SER A 111 13.58 -29.42 31.03
N GLY A 112 14.61 -28.57 30.86
CA GLY A 112 15.99 -29.04 30.67
C GLY A 112 16.96 -28.03 30.04
N GLY A 113 17.80 -27.38 30.86
CA GLY A 113 19.01 -26.67 30.41
C GLY A 113 18.81 -25.37 29.62
N LYS A 114 19.92 -24.69 29.28
CA LYS A 114 19.96 -23.66 28.22
C LYS A 114 20.23 -24.39 26.90
N GLY A 115 19.33 -24.28 25.91
CA GLY A 115 19.58 -24.77 24.54
C GLY A 115 18.57 -25.74 23.93
N SER A 116 17.49 -26.12 24.62
CA SER A 116 16.41 -26.92 24.03
C SER A 116 15.03 -26.29 24.27
N GLY A 117 14.22 -26.19 23.23
CA GLY A 117 12.95 -25.46 23.19
C GLY A 117 12.91 -24.47 22.02
N ARG A 118 12.20 -24.82 20.93
CA ARG A 118 12.24 -24.10 19.65
C ARG A 118 10.93 -23.39 19.37
N LEU A 119 10.77 -22.20 19.94
CA LEU A 119 9.88 -21.11 19.49
C LEU A 119 10.46 -19.82 20.08
N THR A 120 10.85 -18.88 19.22
CA THR A 120 11.47 -17.60 19.62
C THR A 120 11.08 -16.53 18.61
N CYS A 121 10.15 -15.65 19.00
CA CYS A 121 9.78 -14.49 18.20
C CYS A 121 10.52 -13.26 18.74
N ARG A 122 11.22 -12.55 17.85
CA ARG A 122 11.91 -11.29 18.17
C ARG A 122 10.91 -10.14 18.04
N LEU A 123 10.72 -9.38 19.11
CA LEU A 123 9.99 -8.12 19.09
C LEU A 123 10.96 -6.94 19.13
N GLY A 124 10.84 -6.02 18.17
CA GLY A 124 11.46 -4.69 18.27
C GLY A 124 10.54 -3.69 18.94
N CYS A 125 10.92 -3.15 20.10
CA CYS A 125 10.23 -2.00 20.70
C CYS A 125 11.03 -0.73 20.41
N SER A 126 10.42 0.24 19.71
CA SER A 126 11.06 1.53 19.38
C SER A 126 10.14 2.69 19.70
N LEU A 127 10.51 3.51 20.70
CA LEU A 127 9.73 4.69 21.07
C LEU A 127 9.94 5.88 20.12
N ARG A 128 8.88 6.68 19.92
CA ARG A 128 8.97 8.01 19.30
C ARG A 128 8.99 9.10 20.37
N GLN A 129 9.82 10.12 20.22
CA GLN A 129 9.75 11.33 21.05
C GLN A 129 8.58 12.21 20.56
N GLY A 130 7.57 12.39 21.42
CA GLY A 130 6.51 13.37 21.20
C GLY A 130 6.91 14.73 21.76
N VAL A 131 6.82 15.78 20.96
CA VAL A 131 7.00 17.17 21.42
C VAL A 131 5.69 17.63 22.07
N VAL A 132 5.64 17.67 23.40
CA VAL A 132 4.48 18.17 24.15
C VAL A 132 4.58 19.68 24.30
N ARG A 133 3.81 20.45 23.52
CA ARG A 133 3.46 21.83 23.88
C ARG A 133 2.29 21.77 24.87
N GLY A 134 2.55 22.15 26.12
CA GLY A 134 1.58 21.99 27.21
C GLY A 134 0.36 22.90 27.09
N GLN A 135 -0.83 22.33 27.32
CA GLN A 135 -2.01 23.11 27.72
C GLN A 135 -1.90 23.44 29.21
N SER A 136 -2.12 24.70 29.56
CA SER A 136 -2.17 25.14 30.95
C SER A 136 -3.55 24.88 31.55
N LEU A 137 -3.62 24.48 32.82
CA LEU A 137 -4.89 24.40 33.55
C LEU A 137 -5.53 25.79 33.62
N LEU A 138 -6.83 25.88 33.29
CA LEU A 138 -7.66 27.02 33.70
C LEU A 138 -8.87 26.52 34.50
N MET A 139 -8.89 26.96 35.75
CA MET A 139 -9.89 26.68 36.77
C MET A 139 -11.12 27.55 36.53
N GLN A 140 -12.33 26.99 36.64
CA GLN A 140 -13.58 27.73 36.43
C GLN A 140 -13.93 28.66 37.60
N SER A 141 -14.39 29.88 37.29
CA SER A 141 -15.17 30.73 38.19
C SER A 141 -16.13 31.63 37.38
N HIS A 142 -17.22 32.08 38.02
CA HIS A 142 -18.47 32.53 37.37
C HIS A 142 -18.62 34.06 37.13
N LEU A 143 -19.40 34.40 36.08
CA LEU A 143 -20.23 35.62 35.89
C LEU A 143 -19.52 37.00 35.74
N PRO A 144 -20.20 38.08 35.30
CA PRO A 144 -20.79 38.29 33.95
C PRO A 144 -20.30 39.61 33.26
N ALA A 145 -20.76 39.89 32.02
CA ALA A 145 -20.35 41.03 31.18
C ALA A 145 -20.87 42.42 31.66
N PRO A 146 -20.36 43.57 31.12
CA PRO A 146 -20.98 44.15 29.91
C PRO A 146 -20.11 45.03 28.95
N ALA A 147 -20.60 45.16 27.70
CA ALA A 147 -20.62 46.30 26.74
C ALA A 147 -19.46 47.33 26.59
N GLY A 148 -19.13 47.68 25.32
CA GLY A 148 -18.35 48.88 24.94
C GLY A 148 -18.18 49.07 23.42
N HIS A 149 -18.41 50.29 22.89
CA HIS A 149 -18.56 50.61 21.46
C HIS A 149 -17.30 51.18 20.73
N ALA A 150 -17.32 51.03 19.38
CA ALA A 150 -16.97 52.01 18.33
C ALA A 150 -15.51 52.26 17.82
N ASN A 151 -15.36 52.05 16.50
CA ASN A 151 -14.73 52.86 15.42
C ASN A 151 -13.59 53.86 15.71
N LEU A 152 -12.58 53.90 14.80
CA LEU A 152 -12.40 55.01 13.81
C LEU A 152 -11.18 54.84 12.86
N THR A 153 -11.45 54.94 11.54
CA THR A 153 -10.69 55.57 10.41
C THR A 153 -9.18 55.37 10.12
N GLU A 154 -8.89 55.35 8.80
CA GLU A 154 -7.62 55.33 8.05
C GLU A 154 -6.83 56.69 8.01
N PRO A 155 -5.93 56.96 7.02
CA PRO A 155 -4.64 56.35 6.66
C PRO A 155 -3.49 57.39 6.58
N LEU A 156 -2.28 57.02 6.13
CA LEU A 156 -1.35 57.95 5.44
C LEU A 156 -0.31 57.24 4.56
N GLN A 157 0.04 57.90 3.45
CA GLN A 157 1.09 57.57 2.47
C GLN A 157 2.45 58.18 2.96
N ASP A 158 3.63 58.12 2.32
CA ASP A 158 4.10 57.69 0.99
C ASP A 158 5.66 57.57 0.96
N LEU A 159 6.23 57.18 -0.20
CA LEU A 159 7.58 57.52 -0.73
C LEU A 159 8.88 57.13 0.01
N ALA A 160 9.71 56.27 -0.63
CA ALA A 160 10.89 56.71 -1.42
C ALA A 160 11.82 55.56 -1.90
N ARG A 161 12.30 55.64 -3.16
CA ARG A 161 13.52 54.98 -3.69
C ARG A 161 14.47 56.08 -4.22
N PRO A 162 15.78 55.81 -4.41
CA PRO A 162 16.27 55.66 -5.80
C PRO A 162 17.32 54.54 -6.02
N THR A 163 17.70 54.35 -7.29
CA THR A 163 18.49 53.23 -7.89
C THR A 163 19.91 53.72 -8.30
N PRO A 164 20.61 53.13 -9.31
CA PRO A 164 21.32 51.83 -9.38
C PRO A 164 22.84 51.97 -9.69
N LEU A 165 23.60 50.87 -9.76
CA LEU A 165 24.87 50.82 -10.51
C LEU A 165 25.16 49.44 -11.14
N THR A 166 25.65 49.45 -12.38
CA THR A 166 26.30 48.35 -13.14
C THR A 166 27.34 48.95 -14.09
N PRO A 167 28.38 48.19 -14.48
CA PRO A 167 28.82 48.22 -15.89
C PRO A 167 29.16 46.83 -16.49
N GLN A 168 29.38 46.78 -17.81
CA GLN A 168 29.46 45.59 -18.68
C GLN A 168 30.88 45.26 -19.23
N LEU A 169 30.94 44.17 -20.05
CA LEU A 169 31.90 43.77 -21.13
C LEU A 169 32.84 42.58 -20.74
N GLY A 170 33.10 41.49 -21.50
CA GLY A 170 32.72 40.93 -22.83
C GLY A 170 33.37 39.52 -22.98
N GLY A 171 33.38 38.74 -24.10
CA GLY A 171 32.74 38.86 -25.42
C GLY A 171 33.28 37.91 -26.54
N HIS A 172 32.79 36.65 -26.66
CA HIS A 172 32.93 35.71 -27.80
C HIS A 172 34.35 35.11 -28.15
N PRO A 173 34.50 34.15 -29.12
CA PRO A 173 33.97 32.76 -29.13
C PRO A 173 34.98 31.67 -29.65
N LEU A 174 34.56 30.38 -29.74
CA LEU A 174 34.88 29.32 -30.76
C LEU A 174 34.86 27.89 -30.14
N GLY A 175 34.47 26.85 -30.92
CA GLY A 175 34.57 25.40 -30.58
C GLY A 175 35.40 24.66 -31.64
N PRO A 176 35.13 23.38 -32.00
CA PRO A 176 34.64 22.22 -31.22
C PRO A 176 35.53 20.95 -31.40
N GLY A 177 35.18 19.83 -30.76
CA GLY A 177 35.81 18.50 -30.91
C GLY A 177 36.71 18.09 -29.73
N GLY A 178 36.96 16.81 -29.42
CA GLY A 178 36.48 15.55 -30.00
C GLY A 178 36.65 14.40 -28.98
N ALA A 179 36.19 13.19 -29.29
CA ALA A 179 36.18 12.06 -28.36
C ALA A 179 37.56 11.39 -28.21
N GLU A 180 37.86 10.86 -27.01
CA GLU A 180 38.60 9.60 -26.84
C GLU A 180 38.45 9.01 -25.42
N ASN A 181 38.47 7.68 -25.35
CA ASN A 181 38.32 6.79 -24.19
C ASN A 181 39.50 5.79 -24.25
N PRO A 182 39.74 4.93 -23.23
CA PRO A 182 39.95 5.21 -21.80
C PRO A 182 41.26 4.55 -21.31
N HIS A 183 41.72 4.79 -20.07
CA HIS A 183 42.65 3.86 -19.40
C HIS A 183 42.40 3.74 -17.88
N PRO A 184 42.62 2.56 -17.27
CA PRO A 184 42.20 2.26 -15.91
C PRO A 184 43.29 2.51 -14.86
N VAL A 185 42.91 2.87 -13.64
CA VAL A 185 43.78 2.80 -12.45
C VAL A 185 43.05 2.14 -11.28
N THR A 186 43.82 1.36 -10.53
CA THR A 186 43.42 0.42 -9.48
C THR A 186 43.34 1.02 -8.08
N GLY A 187 42.42 0.50 -7.26
CA GLY A 187 42.68 0.12 -5.85
C GLY A 187 42.84 1.19 -4.76
N GLY A 188 42.48 0.82 -3.53
CA GLY A 188 42.59 1.65 -2.31
C GLY A 188 41.21 1.95 -1.71
N GLU A 189 40.63 1.09 -0.87
CA GLU A 189 40.94 0.82 0.56
C GLU A 189 40.03 1.59 1.54
N CYS A 190 39.54 0.87 2.54
CA CYS A 190 38.62 1.38 3.56
C CYS A 190 39.36 2.26 4.59
N LEU A 191 38.77 3.39 4.96
CA LEU A 191 39.06 4.08 6.22
C LEU A 191 37.77 4.43 6.96
N ALA A 192 37.60 3.84 8.14
CA ALA A 192 36.55 4.19 9.08
C ALA A 192 37.13 5.12 10.16
N LEU A 193 36.48 6.25 10.42
CA LEU A 193 36.69 7.07 11.62
C LEU A 193 35.36 7.58 12.19
N ALA A 194 35.42 7.91 13.49
CA ALA A 194 34.29 7.93 14.41
C ALA A 194 33.60 9.32 14.52
N PRO A 195 32.48 9.47 15.28
CA PRO A 195 31.60 10.62 15.18
C PRO A 195 32.06 11.84 15.98
N VAL A 196 31.69 13.04 15.52
CA VAL A 196 31.90 14.31 16.24
C VAL A 196 30.71 14.61 17.15
N VAL A 197 31.00 14.93 18.40
CA VAL A 197 30.05 15.41 19.42
C VAL A 197 30.04 16.95 19.41
N VAL A 198 28.86 17.57 19.37
CA VAL A 198 28.69 18.99 19.74
C VAL A 198 27.46 19.16 20.64
N GLY A 199 27.68 19.85 21.76
CA GLY A 199 26.68 20.16 22.79
C GLY A 199 26.01 21.54 22.64
N PRO A 200 25.27 22.02 23.65
CA PRO A 200 24.01 22.75 23.43
C PRO A 200 24.10 24.27 23.66
N PHE A 201 23.17 25.04 23.07
CA PHE A 201 22.91 26.43 23.45
C PHE A 201 21.41 26.84 23.45
N LEU A 202 20.93 27.08 24.69
CA LEU A 202 20.01 28.11 25.22
C LEU A 202 18.73 28.59 24.47
N PHE A 203 17.64 28.68 25.26
CA PHE A 203 16.34 29.33 25.03
C PHE A 203 16.37 30.85 25.33
N TYR A 204 15.46 31.65 24.72
CA TYR A 204 14.29 32.37 25.34
C TYR A 204 13.66 33.49 24.41
N PRO A 205 12.50 34.18 24.68
CA PRO A 205 11.32 34.07 23.77
C PRO A 205 10.58 35.40 23.36
N HIS A 206 9.32 35.23 22.87
CA HIS A 206 8.23 36.21 22.58
C HIS A 206 8.34 37.01 21.25
N LEU A 207 7.28 37.37 20.50
CA LEU A 207 5.80 37.48 20.66
C LEU A 207 5.12 36.90 19.36
N GLY A 208 3.93 36.26 19.30
CA GLY A 208 2.57 36.84 19.37
C GLY A 208 2.21 37.73 18.15
N LEU A 209 1.07 37.64 17.44
CA LEU A 209 -0.10 36.72 17.43
C LEU A 209 -0.92 37.00 16.14
N GLY A 210 -1.63 36.03 15.55
CA GLY A 210 -2.53 36.27 14.41
C GLY A 210 -3.47 35.08 14.15
N LEU A 211 -4.77 35.27 14.42
CA LEU A 211 -5.80 34.23 14.33
C LEU A 211 -6.57 34.30 13.01
N ALA A 212 -6.86 33.15 12.42
CA ALA A 212 -8.04 32.94 11.59
C ALA A 212 -8.70 31.61 12.00
N THR A 213 -10.01 31.62 12.17
CA THR A 213 -10.80 30.52 12.74
C THR A 213 -11.52 29.74 11.65
N GLY A 214 -11.41 28.41 11.69
CA GLY A 214 -12.20 27.48 10.88
C GLY A 214 -11.94 26.07 11.40
N SER A 215 -12.91 25.51 12.12
CA SER A 215 -12.87 24.12 12.58
C SER A 215 -13.51 23.25 11.50
N GLU A 216 -12.69 22.52 10.77
CA GLU A 216 -13.16 21.48 9.84
C GLU A 216 -13.50 20.22 10.63
N ASP A 217 -14.71 19.70 10.46
CA ASP A 217 -15.10 18.38 10.93
C ASP A 217 -14.55 17.34 9.94
N GLU A 218 -13.56 16.55 10.36
CA GLU A 218 -12.97 15.50 9.53
C GLU A 218 -13.94 14.31 9.40
N VAL A 219 -14.66 14.24 8.28
CA VAL A 219 -15.71 13.23 8.03
C VAL A 219 -15.10 11.85 7.77
N THR A 220 -14.76 11.16 8.85
CA THR A 220 -14.43 9.73 8.81
C THR A 220 -15.72 8.91 8.65
N TYR A 221 -15.86 8.18 7.53
CA TYR A 221 -16.90 7.17 7.36
C TYR A 221 -16.67 5.98 8.30
N SER A 222 -17.12 6.13 9.55
CA SER A 222 -17.38 5.02 10.47
C SER A 222 -18.89 4.84 10.59
N ALA A 223 -19.34 3.60 10.83
CA ALA A 223 -20.72 3.17 10.59
C ALA A 223 -21.79 4.10 11.20
N VAL A 224 -22.77 4.51 10.38
CA VAL A 224 -23.89 5.36 10.82
C VAL A 224 -24.80 4.59 11.78
N PHE A 225 -24.60 4.79 13.08
CA PHE A 225 -25.56 4.39 14.11
C PHE A 225 -26.08 5.61 14.87
N LYS A 226 -27.37 5.89 14.68
CA LYS A 226 -28.10 6.98 15.34
C LYS A 226 -28.53 6.54 16.74
N THR A 227 -27.58 6.43 17.67
CA THR A 227 -27.84 6.19 19.10
C THR A 227 -27.40 7.39 19.94
N GLY A 228 -28.34 8.02 20.64
CA GLY A 228 -28.09 9.23 21.42
C GLY A 228 -27.26 8.99 22.69
N SER A 229 -25.94 8.98 22.56
CA SER A 229 -25.00 9.07 23.70
C SER A 229 -23.68 9.68 23.24
N SER A 230 -23.28 10.79 23.86
CA SER A 230 -22.13 11.60 23.44
C SER A 230 -20.79 11.04 23.93
N HIS A 231 -20.17 10.13 23.17
CA HIS A 231 -18.75 9.78 23.28
C HIS A 231 -18.12 9.72 21.87
N ARG A 232 -16.98 10.37 21.68
CA ARG A 232 -16.20 10.27 20.42
C ARG A 232 -15.31 9.02 20.49
N PRO A 233 -15.19 8.22 19.41
CA PRO A 233 -14.12 7.23 19.27
C PRO A 233 -12.76 7.93 19.10
N SER A 234 -11.68 7.18 19.35
CA SER A 234 -10.30 7.62 19.14
C SER A 234 -9.66 6.93 17.93
N GLU A 235 -8.79 7.63 17.23
CA GLU A 235 -8.11 7.18 15.99
C GLU A 235 -6.96 6.19 16.28
N ASP A 236 -7.25 4.94 16.65
CA ASP A 236 -6.22 3.90 16.83
C ASP A 236 -6.51 2.64 15.98
N PRO A 237 -5.60 2.21 15.08
CA PRO A 237 -5.78 0.98 14.28
C PRO A 237 -5.87 -0.32 15.11
N ALA A 238 -5.73 -0.24 16.45
CA ALA A 238 -6.11 -1.31 17.36
C ALA A 238 -7.61 -1.70 17.26
N ASP A 239 -8.50 -0.80 16.83
CA ASP A 239 -9.95 -1.02 16.90
C ASP A 239 -10.55 -2.05 15.93
N GLU A 240 -9.83 -2.42 14.86
CA GLU A 240 -10.29 -3.50 13.95
C GLU A 240 -10.30 -4.88 14.67
N VAL A 241 -9.42 -5.05 15.67
CA VAL A 241 -9.41 -6.21 16.57
C VAL A 241 -10.58 -6.15 17.55
N THR A 242 -10.96 -4.94 18.00
CA THR A 242 -12.03 -4.73 18.99
C THR A 242 -13.39 -5.21 18.48
N TYR A 243 -13.84 -4.79 17.28
CA TYR A 243 -15.20 -5.14 16.81
C TYR A 243 -15.40 -6.61 16.46
N SER A 244 -14.39 -7.28 15.90
CA SER A 244 -14.47 -8.74 15.66
C SER A 244 -14.56 -9.51 16.99
N SER A 245 -13.94 -8.98 18.06
CA SER A 245 -14.05 -9.53 19.40
C SER A 245 -15.44 -9.34 20.03
N VAL A 246 -16.19 -8.26 19.73
CA VAL A 246 -17.53 -8.02 20.32
C VAL A 246 -18.55 -9.14 20.05
N ILE A 247 -18.39 -9.91 18.96
CA ILE A 247 -19.27 -11.06 18.64
C ILE A 247 -18.61 -12.42 18.86
N LEU A 248 -17.35 -12.61 18.43
CA LEU A 248 -16.64 -13.88 18.64
C LEU A 248 -16.19 -14.09 20.09
N HIS A 249 -16.04 -13.00 20.84
CA HIS A 249 -15.75 -12.96 22.27
C HIS A 249 -16.82 -12.10 22.96
N ASN A 250 -18.04 -12.63 23.03
CA ASN A 250 -19.01 -12.24 24.03
C ASN A 250 -18.91 -13.21 25.23
N PRO A 251 -17.95 -13.05 26.16
CA PRO A 251 -17.62 -14.06 27.16
C PRO A 251 -18.61 -14.04 28.33
N GLN A 252 -19.59 -13.14 28.26
CA GLN A 252 -20.52 -12.76 29.32
C GLN A 252 -21.99 -12.92 28.89
N GLY A 253 -22.26 -13.34 27.64
CA GLY A 253 -23.61 -13.47 27.10
C GLY A 253 -24.38 -12.14 27.00
N VAL A 254 -23.68 -11.00 26.98
CA VAL A 254 -24.26 -9.66 26.92
C VAL A 254 -24.97 -9.50 25.58
N LYS A 255 -26.29 -9.32 25.61
CA LYS A 255 -27.10 -9.19 24.40
C LYS A 255 -26.81 -7.85 23.72
N GLN A 256 -26.07 -7.89 22.61
CA GLN A 256 -25.83 -6.72 21.75
C GLN A 256 -27.13 -6.31 21.03
N PRO A 257 -27.27 -5.04 20.59
CA PRO A 257 -28.42 -4.58 19.81
C PRO A 257 -28.45 -5.13 18.37
N PHE A 258 -27.44 -5.89 17.95
CA PHE A 258 -27.28 -6.54 16.65
C PHE A 258 -26.88 -8.01 16.82
N SER A 259 -27.17 -8.85 15.82
CA SER A 259 -26.86 -10.28 15.80
C SER A 259 -25.52 -10.62 15.14
N GLU A 260 -24.98 -9.74 14.29
CA GLU A 260 -23.76 -9.95 13.51
C GLU A 260 -23.02 -8.62 13.27
N VAL A 261 -21.73 -8.70 12.92
CA VAL A 261 -20.93 -7.54 12.44
C VAL A 261 -20.89 -7.63 10.92
N ILE A 262 -21.54 -6.70 10.25
CA ILE A 262 -21.44 -6.54 8.79
C ILE A 262 -20.19 -5.72 8.50
N LYS A 263 -19.18 -6.35 7.88
CA LYS A 263 -17.90 -5.72 7.54
C LYS A 263 -18.01 -4.92 6.24
N ALA A 264 -18.43 -3.66 6.34
CA ALA A 264 -18.49 -2.71 5.22
C ALA A 264 -17.18 -1.90 5.03
N ASN A 265 -16.04 -2.41 5.48
CA ASN A 265 -14.75 -1.70 5.48
C ASN A 265 -13.74 -2.18 4.41
N ILE A 266 -13.98 -3.34 3.80
CA ILE A 266 -13.13 -3.92 2.75
C ILE A 266 -13.99 -4.17 1.52
N GLY A 267 -13.57 -3.62 0.37
CA GLY A 267 -14.21 -3.90 -0.93
C GLY A 267 -13.85 -5.29 -1.45
N ASP A 268 -14.27 -6.33 -0.75
CA ASP A 268 -14.25 -7.74 -1.17
C ASP A 268 -15.66 -8.17 -1.57
N CYS A 269 -15.87 -8.34 -2.87
CA CYS A 269 -17.18 -8.64 -3.43
C CYS A 269 -17.75 -9.98 -2.94
N HIS A 270 -16.92 -11.00 -2.78
CA HIS A 270 -17.36 -12.34 -2.40
C HIS A 270 -17.76 -12.42 -0.92
N VAL A 271 -17.06 -11.71 -0.03
CA VAL A 271 -17.45 -11.57 1.38
C VAL A 271 -18.81 -10.86 1.50
N MET A 272 -19.10 -9.92 0.60
CA MET A 272 -20.38 -9.19 0.54
C MET A 272 -21.48 -9.93 -0.26
N GLY A 273 -21.25 -11.19 -0.65
CA GLY A 273 -22.27 -12.07 -1.24
C GLY A 273 -22.38 -12.06 -2.76
N GLN A 274 -21.46 -11.41 -3.49
CA GLN A 274 -21.36 -11.55 -4.94
C GLN A 274 -21.09 -13.01 -5.29
N ARG A 275 -21.85 -13.55 -6.25
CA ARG A 275 -21.66 -14.93 -6.73
C ARG A 275 -20.46 -14.97 -7.68
N PRO A 276 -19.55 -15.94 -7.54
CA PRO A 276 -18.47 -16.15 -8.50
C PRO A 276 -19.00 -16.40 -9.92
N ILE A 277 -18.28 -15.92 -10.93
CA ILE A 277 -18.66 -16.09 -12.32
C ILE A 277 -18.32 -17.51 -12.78
N THR A 278 -19.35 -18.28 -13.14
CA THR A 278 -19.21 -19.72 -13.50
C THR A 278 -18.20 -19.97 -14.62
N PHE A 279 -18.12 -19.10 -15.63
CA PHE A 279 -17.16 -19.25 -16.73
C PHE A 279 -15.70 -19.15 -16.24
N LEU A 280 -15.40 -18.18 -15.36
CA LEU A 280 -14.06 -18.00 -14.79
C LEU A 280 -13.65 -19.23 -13.97
N GLN A 281 -14.56 -19.73 -13.14
CA GLN A 281 -14.36 -20.95 -12.36
C GLN A 281 -14.15 -22.18 -13.25
N GLN A 282 -14.92 -22.32 -14.33
CA GLN A 282 -14.80 -23.43 -15.27
C GLN A 282 -13.43 -23.47 -15.94
N VAL A 283 -12.96 -22.35 -16.49
CA VAL A 283 -11.64 -22.29 -17.14
C VAL A 283 -10.51 -22.50 -16.12
N LEU A 284 -10.59 -21.90 -14.92
CA LEU A 284 -9.60 -22.12 -13.86
C LEU A 284 -9.54 -23.59 -13.43
N ALA A 285 -10.67 -24.26 -13.25
CA ALA A 285 -10.72 -25.69 -12.91
C ALA A 285 -10.13 -26.56 -14.02
N LEU A 286 -10.45 -26.28 -15.28
CA LEU A 286 -9.89 -26.96 -16.46
C LEU A 286 -8.37 -26.74 -16.58
N CYS A 287 -7.86 -25.54 -16.29
CA CYS A 287 -6.42 -25.25 -16.28
C CYS A 287 -5.69 -25.93 -15.12
N MET A 288 -6.33 -26.06 -13.96
CA MET A 288 -5.77 -26.71 -12.76
C MET A 288 -5.79 -28.25 -12.88
N TYR A 289 -6.79 -28.82 -13.56
CA TYR A 289 -6.91 -30.26 -13.79
C TYR A 289 -7.30 -30.58 -15.24
N PRO A 290 -6.32 -30.59 -16.18
CA PRO A 290 -6.58 -30.68 -17.62
C PRO A 290 -7.27 -31.96 -18.12
N GLU A 291 -7.32 -33.04 -17.34
CA GLU A 291 -8.07 -34.26 -17.68
C GLU A 291 -9.58 -33.97 -17.89
N LEU A 292 -10.09 -32.94 -17.20
CA LEU A 292 -11.47 -32.46 -17.33
C LEU A 292 -11.81 -31.87 -18.70
N LEU A 293 -10.82 -31.59 -19.57
CA LEU A 293 -11.07 -31.22 -20.98
C LEU A 293 -11.88 -32.29 -21.75
N SER A 294 -11.83 -33.54 -21.29
CA SER A 294 -12.61 -34.67 -21.83
C SER A 294 -14.06 -34.75 -21.28
N ASP A 295 -14.37 -34.12 -20.14
CA ASP A 295 -15.70 -34.16 -19.52
C ASP A 295 -16.71 -33.33 -20.35
N ASN A 296 -17.91 -33.87 -20.58
CA ASN A 296 -18.95 -33.24 -21.39
C ASN A 296 -19.77 -32.14 -20.65
N LYS A 297 -19.54 -31.94 -19.35
CA LYS A 297 -20.19 -30.89 -18.54
C LYS A 297 -19.59 -29.50 -18.75
N PHE A 298 -18.37 -29.41 -19.27
CA PHE A 298 -17.71 -28.13 -19.54
C PHE A 298 -18.03 -27.65 -20.96
N PRO A 299 -18.39 -26.36 -21.15
CA PRO A 299 -18.70 -25.82 -22.45
C PRO A 299 -17.43 -25.66 -23.31
N GLU A 300 -17.59 -25.72 -24.63
CA GLU A 300 -16.44 -25.83 -25.55
C GLU A 300 -15.63 -24.53 -25.65
N ASP A 301 -16.24 -23.37 -25.42
CA ASP A 301 -15.54 -22.09 -25.30
C ASP A 301 -14.59 -22.06 -24.09
N ALA A 302 -15.04 -22.53 -22.92
CA ALA A 302 -14.18 -22.67 -21.74
C ALA A 302 -13.00 -23.61 -22.02
N LYS A 303 -13.26 -24.76 -22.66
CA LYS A 303 -12.20 -25.69 -23.09
C LYS A 303 -11.24 -25.05 -24.09
N ASN A 304 -11.73 -24.25 -25.04
CA ASN A 304 -10.90 -23.52 -25.99
C ASN A 304 -10.01 -22.47 -25.30
N ARG A 305 -10.56 -21.70 -24.34
CA ARG A 305 -9.75 -20.79 -23.51
C ARG A 305 -8.66 -21.56 -22.75
N THR A 306 -9.00 -22.66 -22.07
CA THR A 306 -8.00 -23.52 -21.39
C THR A 306 -6.91 -24.02 -22.34
N ARG A 307 -7.27 -24.60 -23.50
CA ARG A 307 -6.26 -25.11 -24.45
C ARG A 307 -5.30 -24.01 -24.91
N ARG A 308 -5.82 -22.82 -25.24
CA ARG A 308 -5.03 -21.63 -25.62
C ARG A 308 -4.06 -21.19 -24.52
N ILE A 309 -4.55 -21.16 -23.28
CA ILE A 309 -3.75 -20.75 -22.12
C ILE A 309 -2.66 -21.79 -21.82
N LEU A 310 -3.00 -23.08 -21.74
CA LEU A 310 -2.03 -24.14 -21.48
C LEU A 310 -0.95 -24.23 -22.57
N GLN A 311 -1.29 -24.02 -23.85
CA GLN A 311 -0.33 -23.92 -24.95
C GLN A 311 0.68 -22.77 -24.78
N SER A 312 0.30 -21.73 -24.06
CA SER A 312 1.14 -20.56 -23.75
C SER A 312 1.99 -20.74 -22.48
N CYS A 313 1.80 -21.85 -21.75
CA CYS A 313 2.52 -22.18 -20.53
C CYS A 313 3.62 -23.22 -20.78
N GLY A 314 4.75 -23.09 -20.10
CA GLY A 314 5.83 -24.07 -20.14
C GLY A 314 5.34 -25.47 -19.77
N GLY A 315 5.55 -26.45 -20.64
CA GLY A 315 5.13 -27.84 -20.42
C GLY A 315 3.61 -28.06 -20.36
N GLY A 316 2.79 -27.11 -20.82
CA GLY A 316 1.33 -27.27 -20.80
C GLY A 316 0.69 -27.13 -19.40
N SER A 317 1.37 -26.47 -18.46
CA SER A 317 0.97 -26.43 -17.05
C SER A 317 1.00 -25.01 -16.45
N ILE A 318 -0.07 -24.62 -15.76
CA ILE A 318 -0.11 -23.38 -14.96
C ILE A 318 0.74 -23.44 -13.67
N GLY A 319 1.42 -24.56 -13.41
CA GLY A 319 2.43 -24.67 -12.34
C GLY A 319 3.85 -24.26 -12.77
N ALA A 320 4.08 -23.98 -14.06
CA ALA A 320 5.36 -23.49 -14.55
C ALA A 320 5.50 -21.96 -14.36
N TYR A 321 6.74 -21.47 -14.26
CA TYR A 321 7.01 -20.03 -14.36
C TYR A 321 6.65 -19.51 -15.76
N SER A 322 6.05 -18.33 -15.84
CA SER A 322 5.96 -17.55 -17.08
C SER A 322 7.22 -16.70 -17.28
N ALA A 323 7.29 -15.96 -18.38
CA ALA A 323 8.19 -14.80 -18.47
C ALA A 323 7.84 -13.78 -17.36
N SER A 324 8.81 -12.93 -16.99
CA SER A 324 8.67 -12.01 -15.85
C SER A 324 7.69 -10.86 -16.06
N GLN A 325 7.43 -10.48 -17.32
CA GLN A 325 6.33 -9.59 -17.68
C GLN A 325 4.96 -10.29 -17.67
N GLY A 326 4.93 -11.61 -17.50
CA GLY A 326 3.74 -12.47 -17.65
C GLY A 326 3.73 -13.28 -18.95
N ILE A 327 2.74 -14.16 -19.08
CA ILE A 327 2.49 -14.98 -20.27
C ILE A 327 2.27 -14.06 -21.47
N GLU A 328 3.07 -14.24 -22.52
CA GLU A 328 3.04 -13.42 -23.75
C GLU A 328 1.65 -13.33 -24.36
N ARG A 329 0.95 -14.46 -24.46
CA ARG A 329 -0.42 -14.50 -25.00
C ARG A 329 -1.39 -13.63 -24.19
N VAL A 330 -1.29 -13.65 -22.87
CA VAL A 330 -2.14 -12.83 -21.99
C VAL A 330 -1.80 -11.35 -22.15
N ARG A 331 -0.52 -10.99 -22.31
CA ARG A 331 -0.13 -9.60 -22.66
C ARG A 331 -0.72 -9.15 -24.00
N GLN A 332 -0.74 -10.02 -25.01
CA GLN A 332 -1.38 -9.75 -26.30
C GLN A 332 -2.89 -9.53 -26.15
N ASP A 333 -3.58 -10.39 -25.40
CA ASP A 333 -5.03 -10.28 -25.21
C ASP A 333 -5.42 -9.06 -24.34
N VAL A 334 -4.59 -8.67 -23.34
CA VAL A 334 -4.70 -7.39 -22.60
C VAL A 334 -4.53 -6.18 -23.55
N SER A 335 -3.50 -6.21 -24.40
CA SER A 335 -3.23 -5.14 -25.37
C SER A 335 -4.40 -4.95 -26.35
N LEU A 336 -4.94 -6.05 -26.88
CA LEU A 336 -6.13 -6.03 -27.74
C LEU A 336 -7.40 -5.55 -27.01
N TYR A 337 -7.55 -5.83 -25.71
CA TYR A 337 -8.64 -5.30 -24.89
C TYR A 337 -8.52 -3.78 -24.73
N ILE A 338 -7.33 -3.27 -24.41
CA ILE A 338 -7.05 -1.84 -24.29
C ILE A 338 -7.35 -1.14 -25.62
N GLU A 339 -6.92 -1.69 -26.76
CA GLU A 339 -7.22 -1.14 -28.09
C GLU A 339 -8.73 -1.08 -28.37
N ARG A 340 -9.50 -2.14 -28.04
CA ARG A 340 -10.96 -2.14 -28.19
C ARG A 340 -11.63 -1.11 -27.27
N ARG A 341 -11.28 -1.08 -25.98
CA ARG A 341 -11.79 -0.15 -24.96
C ARG A 341 -11.53 1.31 -25.34
N ASP A 342 -10.33 1.60 -25.83
CA ASP A 342 -9.88 2.95 -26.18
C ASP A 342 -10.30 3.37 -27.61
N GLY A 343 -11.15 2.59 -28.30
CA GLY A 343 -11.73 2.98 -29.59
C GLY A 343 -10.79 2.84 -30.79
N GLY A 344 -9.87 1.88 -30.76
CA GLY A 344 -8.88 1.62 -31.82
C GLY A 344 -7.55 2.34 -31.63
N ILE A 345 -7.30 2.93 -30.46
CA ILE A 345 -5.99 3.49 -30.09
C ILE A 345 -5.04 2.33 -29.76
N PRO A 346 -3.97 2.09 -30.55
CA PRO A 346 -3.12 0.92 -30.36
C PRO A 346 -2.56 0.80 -28.94
N SER A 347 -2.35 -0.44 -28.53
CA SER A 347 -1.53 -0.81 -27.37
C SER A 347 -0.41 -1.72 -27.87
N ASP A 348 0.68 -1.82 -27.11
CA ASP A 348 1.82 -2.69 -27.42
C ASP A 348 1.94 -3.74 -26.31
N PRO A 349 1.89 -5.06 -26.61
CA PRO A 349 2.10 -6.12 -25.62
C PRO A 349 3.40 -5.98 -24.83
N ASP A 350 4.46 -5.40 -25.40
CA ASP A 350 5.76 -5.18 -24.73
C ASP A 350 5.80 -3.94 -23.82
N ASN A 351 4.68 -3.20 -23.74
CA ASN A 351 4.40 -2.22 -22.70
C ASN A 351 3.50 -2.77 -21.58
N ILE A 352 2.99 -4.01 -21.70
CA ILE A 352 2.16 -4.67 -20.69
C ILE A 352 3.03 -5.49 -19.71
N TYR A 353 2.84 -5.23 -18.42
CA TYR A 353 3.46 -5.98 -17.33
C TYR A 353 2.36 -6.55 -16.44
N LEU A 354 2.23 -7.87 -16.39
CA LEU A 354 1.30 -8.54 -15.48
C LEU A 354 1.82 -8.48 -14.04
N SER A 355 0.92 -8.45 -13.06
CA SER A 355 1.26 -8.22 -11.64
C SER A 355 0.39 -9.02 -10.68
N THR A 356 0.80 -9.07 -9.41
CA THR A 356 0.09 -9.75 -8.30
C THR A 356 -1.06 -8.88 -7.76
N GLY A 357 -1.93 -8.44 -8.68
CA GLY A 357 -2.90 -7.36 -8.50
C GLY A 357 -2.28 -5.97 -8.72
N ALA A 358 -3.12 -4.94 -8.88
CA ALA A 358 -2.64 -3.57 -9.11
C ALA A 358 -1.69 -3.05 -8.01
N SER A 359 -1.88 -3.48 -6.75
CA SER A 359 -1.03 -3.06 -5.62
C SER A 359 0.47 -3.37 -5.83
N ASP A 360 0.75 -4.50 -6.50
CA ASP A 360 2.10 -4.95 -6.81
C ASP A 360 2.73 -4.11 -7.94
N ALA A 361 1.94 -3.76 -8.96
CA ALA A 361 2.34 -2.87 -10.04
C ALA A 361 2.59 -1.43 -9.55
N ILE A 362 1.69 -0.86 -8.75
CA ILE A 362 1.82 0.46 -8.12
C ILE A 362 3.11 0.51 -7.27
N MET A 363 3.32 -0.48 -6.39
CA MET A 363 4.52 -0.58 -5.57
C MET A 363 5.80 -0.73 -6.41
N THR A 364 5.74 -1.46 -7.53
CA THR A 364 6.85 -1.62 -8.47
C THR A 364 7.23 -0.28 -9.13
N MET A 365 6.25 0.49 -9.58
CA MET A 365 6.49 1.82 -10.17
C MET A 365 6.98 2.84 -9.14
N LEU A 366 6.44 2.85 -7.91
CA LEU A 366 6.97 3.71 -6.85
C LEU A 366 8.42 3.35 -6.51
N LYS A 367 8.77 2.06 -6.42
CA LYS A 367 10.17 1.61 -6.23
C LYS A 367 11.12 2.03 -7.35
N LEU A 368 10.62 2.08 -8.58
CA LEU A 368 11.38 2.51 -9.76
C LEU A 368 11.66 4.02 -9.75
N LEU A 369 10.68 4.82 -9.32
CA LEU A 369 10.72 6.30 -9.40
C LEU A 369 11.36 6.96 -8.16
N VAL A 370 11.36 6.31 -7.00
CA VAL A 370 11.84 6.89 -5.73
C VAL A 370 13.37 6.87 -5.63
N SER A 371 13.97 8.06 -5.63
CA SER A 371 15.41 8.30 -5.63
C SER A 371 15.74 9.64 -4.93
N GLY A 372 17.02 10.05 -4.95
CA GLY A 372 17.49 11.31 -4.35
C GLY A 372 17.47 11.35 -2.82
N GLU A 373 17.88 12.48 -2.25
CA GLU A 373 17.90 12.74 -0.80
C GLU A 373 17.72 14.23 -0.47
N GLY A 374 17.30 14.56 0.76
CA GLY A 374 17.00 15.94 1.16
C GLY A 374 15.99 16.61 0.21
N CYS A 375 16.28 17.82 -0.24
CA CYS A 375 15.47 18.54 -1.23
C CYS A 375 15.42 17.86 -2.62
N THR A 376 16.33 16.94 -2.93
CA THR A 376 16.28 16.16 -4.19
C THR A 376 15.46 14.87 -4.07
N ARG A 377 14.96 14.53 -2.87
CA ARG A 377 14.18 13.31 -2.65
C ARG A 377 12.91 13.34 -3.51
N THR A 378 12.61 12.22 -4.17
CA THR A 378 11.38 12.06 -4.96
C THR A 378 10.14 12.43 -4.13
N GLY A 379 9.40 13.42 -4.62
CA GLY A 379 8.06 13.77 -4.18
C GLY A 379 7.01 13.15 -5.10
N VAL A 380 5.96 12.56 -4.52
CA VAL A 380 4.85 11.94 -5.26
C VAL A 380 3.55 12.60 -4.83
N MET A 381 2.78 13.09 -5.80
CA MET A 381 1.50 13.73 -5.58
C MET A 381 0.39 12.69 -5.44
N ILE A 382 -0.37 12.76 -4.34
CA ILE A 382 -1.51 11.88 -4.07
C ILE A 382 -2.71 12.70 -3.58
N SER A 383 -3.92 12.25 -3.91
CA SER A 383 -5.14 12.93 -3.52
C SER A 383 -5.38 12.89 -2.01
N ILE A 384 -6.18 13.83 -1.51
CA ILE A 384 -6.83 13.74 -0.21
C ILE A 384 -8.33 13.93 -0.44
N PRO A 385 -9.19 12.96 -0.04
CA PRO A 385 -8.84 11.64 0.49
C PRO A 385 -8.20 10.70 -0.57
N GLN A 386 -7.61 9.58 -0.14
CA GLN A 386 -6.99 8.56 -1.01
C GLN A 386 -7.07 7.15 -0.43
N TYR A 387 -6.97 6.16 -1.32
CA TYR A 387 -6.77 4.76 -0.96
C TYR A 387 -5.41 4.55 -0.25
N PRO A 388 -5.38 4.14 1.04
CA PRO A 388 -4.16 4.19 1.89
C PRO A 388 -2.92 3.42 1.45
N LEU A 389 -2.98 2.65 0.36
CA LEU A 389 -1.83 2.02 -0.26
C LEU A 389 -0.73 3.03 -0.60
N TYR A 390 -1.09 4.20 -1.16
CA TYR A 390 -0.09 5.16 -1.62
C TYR A 390 0.66 5.79 -0.45
N SER A 391 -0.03 6.38 0.52
CA SER A 391 0.64 6.96 1.70
C SER A 391 1.50 5.94 2.47
N ALA A 392 1.04 4.69 2.59
CA ALA A 392 1.83 3.61 3.19
C ALA A 392 3.08 3.25 2.36
N ALA A 393 2.95 3.15 1.03
CA ALA A 393 4.07 2.85 0.13
C ALA A 393 5.11 3.97 0.09
N LEU A 394 4.68 5.24 0.06
CA LEU A 394 5.59 6.38 0.11
C LEU A 394 6.36 6.41 1.44
N ALA A 395 5.71 6.09 2.56
CA ALA A 395 6.36 6.00 3.87
C ALA A 395 7.39 4.84 3.95
N ASP A 396 7.08 3.66 3.40
CA ASP A 396 8.00 2.51 3.35
C ASP A 396 9.23 2.80 2.48
N LEU A 397 9.02 3.44 1.32
CA LEU A 397 10.08 3.87 0.41
C LEU A 397 10.80 5.15 0.84
N GLY A 398 10.36 5.81 1.92
CA GLY A 398 10.91 7.09 2.37
C GLY A 398 10.82 8.21 1.33
N ALA A 399 9.78 8.18 0.48
CA ALA A 399 9.47 9.24 -0.47
C ALA A 399 8.73 10.39 0.22
N VAL A 400 8.71 11.57 -0.40
CA VAL A 400 7.94 12.72 0.12
C VAL A 400 6.52 12.66 -0.42
N GLN A 401 5.53 12.61 0.47
CA GLN A 401 4.12 12.75 0.11
C GLN A 401 3.80 14.21 -0.20
N ILE A 402 3.27 14.48 -1.38
CA ILE A 402 2.72 15.78 -1.77
C ILE A 402 1.20 15.63 -1.81
N SER A 403 0.50 16.14 -0.80
CA SER A 403 -0.96 16.08 -0.77
C SER A 403 -1.58 17.15 -1.67
N TYR A 404 -2.48 16.75 -2.55
CA TYR A 404 -3.42 17.66 -3.23
C TYR A 404 -4.86 17.31 -2.81
N TYR A 405 -5.72 18.31 -2.63
CA TYR A 405 -7.08 18.11 -2.13
C TYR A 405 -8.08 17.97 -3.28
N LEU A 406 -8.99 17.01 -3.18
CA LEU A 406 -10.14 16.91 -4.07
C LEU A 406 -11.26 17.84 -3.59
N ASN A 407 -11.98 18.48 -4.51
CA ASN A 407 -13.04 19.43 -4.17
C ASN A 407 -14.36 18.71 -3.85
N GLU A 408 -14.65 18.52 -2.56
CA GLU A 408 -15.88 17.87 -2.07
C GLU A 408 -17.17 18.54 -2.61
N GLU A 409 -17.23 19.88 -2.59
CA GLU A 409 -18.38 20.64 -3.08
C GLU A 409 -18.64 20.45 -4.58
N SER A 410 -17.58 20.15 -5.35
CA SER A 410 -17.63 19.82 -6.78
C SER A 410 -17.49 18.32 -7.04
N CYS A 411 -18.19 17.49 -6.25
CA CYS A 411 -18.27 16.04 -6.42
C CYS A 411 -16.90 15.33 -6.44
N TRP A 412 -15.99 15.75 -5.55
CA TRP A 412 -14.62 15.24 -5.46
C TRP A 412 -13.79 15.40 -6.74
N SER A 413 -14.09 16.41 -7.57
CA SER A 413 -13.29 16.73 -8.75
C SER A 413 -11.88 17.21 -8.38
N LEU A 414 -10.90 16.90 -9.23
CA LEU A 414 -9.54 17.42 -9.15
C LEU A 414 -9.45 18.80 -9.81
N ASP A 415 -8.76 19.73 -9.14
CA ASP A 415 -8.55 21.11 -9.57
C ASP A 415 -7.08 21.36 -9.92
N VAL A 416 -6.84 21.88 -11.13
CA VAL A 416 -5.51 22.21 -11.67
C VAL A 416 -4.80 23.28 -10.82
N SER A 417 -5.54 24.24 -10.27
CA SER A 417 -4.99 25.30 -9.43
C SER A 417 -4.48 24.75 -8.09
N GLU A 418 -5.19 23.76 -7.54
CA GLU A 418 -4.81 23.01 -6.34
C GLU A 418 -3.58 22.12 -6.60
N LEU A 419 -3.52 21.41 -7.73
CA LEU A 419 -2.30 20.69 -8.13
C LEU A 419 -1.08 21.63 -8.23
N ARG A 420 -1.24 22.80 -8.86
CA ARG A 420 -0.16 23.80 -8.96
C ARG A 420 0.22 24.38 -7.60
N ARG A 421 -0.74 24.60 -6.69
CA ARG A 421 -0.46 25.01 -5.30
C ARG A 421 0.38 23.96 -4.57
N ALA A 422 -0.03 22.70 -4.62
CA ALA A 422 0.66 21.57 -3.99
C ALA A 422 2.09 21.38 -4.53
N LEU A 423 2.27 21.43 -5.86
CA LEU A 423 3.58 21.39 -6.52
C LEU A 423 4.50 22.52 -6.06
N ASN A 424 4.01 23.76 -6.08
CA ASN A 424 4.83 24.92 -5.73
C ASN A 424 5.26 24.92 -4.26
N ALA A 425 4.38 24.49 -3.34
CA ALA A 425 4.74 24.33 -1.94
C ALA A 425 5.78 23.21 -1.72
N ALA A 426 5.73 22.14 -2.52
CA ALA A 426 6.60 20.98 -2.38
C ALA A 426 8.04 21.21 -2.87
N ARG A 427 8.23 22.11 -3.85
CA ARG A 427 9.53 22.39 -4.50
C ARG A 427 10.63 22.85 -3.55
N ASP A 428 10.28 23.50 -2.44
CA ASP A 428 11.24 23.97 -1.45
C ASP A 428 11.91 22.84 -0.65
N HIS A 429 11.30 21.65 -0.62
CA HIS A 429 11.71 20.56 0.27
C HIS A 429 11.75 19.16 -0.36
N CYS A 430 11.38 19.01 -1.63
CA CYS A 430 11.51 17.75 -2.39
C CYS A 430 11.54 18.01 -3.91
N CYS A 431 11.75 16.96 -4.69
CA CYS A 431 11.68 16.98 -6.15
C CYS A 431 10.39 16.28 -6.62
N PRO A 432 9.30 17.02 -6.93
CA PRO A 432 8.07 16.42 -7.46
C PRO A 432 8.35 15.69 -8.76
N ARG A 433 7.95 14.41 -8.84
CA ARG A 433 8.31 13.53 -9.96
C ARG A 433 7.15 12.72 -10.52
N ALA A 434 6.12 12.46 -9.72
CA ALA A 434 4.98 11.64 -10.13
C ALA A 434 3.66 12.21 -9.61
N LEU A 435 2.59 12.01 -10.38
CA LEU A 435 1.21 12.35 -10.05
C LEU A 435 0.35 11.09 -10.08
N CYS A 436 -0.17 10.68 -8.92
CA CYS A 436 -1.12 9.59 -8.80
C CYS A 436 -2.54 10.13 -8.89
N ILE A 437 -3.36 9.54 -9.77
CA ILE A 437 -4.80 9.83 -9.89
C ILE A 437 -5.55 8.50 -9.81
N ILE A 438 -6.60 8.46 -8.99
CA ILE A 438 -7.46 7.29 -8.80
C ILE A 438 -8.80 7.58 -9.49
N ASN A 439 -9.11 6.84 -10.55
CA ASN A 439 -10.30 7.06 -11.37
C ASN A 439 -10.92 5.74 -11.91
N PRO A 440 -12.17 5.39 -11.56
CA PRO A 440 -13.04 6.02 -10.55
C PRO A 440 -12.44 6.05 -9.14
N GLY A 441 -12.83 7.05 -8.36
CA GLY A 441 -12.19 7.41 -7.09
C GLY A 441 -12.47 6.45 -5.93
N ASN A 442 -11.43 6.19 -5.12
CA ASN A 442 -11.51 5.42 -3.88
C ASN A 442 -10.77 6.20 -2.77
N PRO A 443 -11.43 6.61 -1.67
CA PRO A 443 -12.78 6.20 -1.22
C PRO A 443 -13.95 7.03 -1.77
N THR A 444 -13.70 8.04 -2.61
CA THR A 444 -14.69 9.08 -2.93
C THR A 444 -15.92 8.58 -3.69
N GLY A 445 -15.75 7.67 -4.66
CA GLY A 445 -16.83 7.08 -5.45
C GLY A 445 -16.95 7.60 -6.90
N PRO A 446 -17.05 8.93 -7.15
CA PRO A 446 -17.17 9.46 -8.50
C PRO A 446 -16.05 9.02 -9.44
N GLU A 447 -16.40 8.84 -10.71
CA GLU A 447 -15.45 9.13 -11.78
C GLU A 447 -15.00 10.58 -11.60
N GLN A 448 -13.70 10.83 -11.58
CA GLN A 448 -13.19 12.20 -11.50
C GLN A 448 -13.53 12.90 -12.81
N ALA A 449 -14.58 13.72 -12.79
CA ALA A 449 -15.02 14.58 -13.90
C ALA A 449 -14.05 15.75 -14.17
N VAL A 450 -12.74 15.50 -14.07
CA VAL A 450 -11.67 16.34 -14.61
C VAL A 450 -11.97 16.48 -16.09
N HIS A 451 -12.41 17.68 -16.49
CA HIS A 451 -12.96 17.95 -17.82
C HIS A 451 -12.13 17.33 -18.96
N ARG A 452 -12.53 16.13 -19.36
CA ARG A 452 -11.92 15.32 -20.43
C ARG A 452 -10.42 15.07 -20.26
N GLY A 453 -9.89 15.06 -19.02
CA GLY A 453 -8.48 14.83 -18.69
C GLY A 453 -7.45 15.63 -19.51
N ARG A 454 -7.84 16.78 -20.07
CA ARG A 454 -7.05 17.59 -21.02
C ARG A 454 -6.07 18.55 -20.36
N ASP A 455 -5.77 18.34 -19.08
CA ASP A 455 -4.86 19.20 -18.32
C ASP A 455 -3.41 18.91 -18.74
N PRO A 456 -2.69 19.90 -19.31
CA PRO A 456 -1.30 19.72 -19.69
C PRO A 456 -0.34 19.66 -18.49
N ILE A 457 -0.77 19.80 -17.23
CA ILE A 457 0.13 19.93 -16.07
C ILE A 457 1.19 18.82 -15.97
N ALA A 458 0.85 17.57 -16.26
CA ALA A 458 1.82 16.46 -16.25
C ALA A 458 2.93 16.64 -17.31
N ALA A 459 2.57 17.17 -18.48
CA ALA A 459 3.51 17.49 -19.55
C ALA A 459 4.28 18.81 -19.33
N GLU A 460 3.65 19.82 -18.72
CA GLU A 460 4.29 21.10 -18.38
C GLU A 460 5.35 20.92 -17.30
N GLU A 461 5.04 20.11 -16.27
CA GLU A 461 5.86 19.94 -15.07
C GLU A 461 6.72 18.66 -15.12
N ASN A 462 6.69 17.91 -16.24
CA ASN A 462 7.43 16.66 -16.48
C ASN A 462 7.21 15.59 -15.38
N LEU A 463 5.93 15.41 -15.00
CA LEU A 463 5.50 14.45 -14.00
C LEU A 463 5.15 13.11 -14.64
N PHE A 464 5.67 12.03 -14.06
CA PHE A 464 5.25 10.68 -14.37
C PHE A 464 3.80 10.45 -13.91
N LEU A 465 2.90 10.08 -14.82
CA LEU A 465 1.49 9.88 -14.51
C LEU A 465 1.22 8.44 -14.05
N MET A 466 0.57 8.30 -12.90
CA MET A 466 0.16 7.01 -12.33
C MET A 466 -1.36 6.97 -12.25
N ALA A 467 -2.00 6.28 -13.22
CA ALA A 467 -3.45 6.20 -13.36
C ALA A 467 -4.00 4.90 -12.77
N ASP A 468 -4.60 4.98 -11.58
CA ASP A 468 -5.21 3.85 -10.89
C ASP A 468 -6.64 3.63 -11.41
N GLU A 469 -6.77 2.81 -12.44
CA GLU A 469 -7.99 2.56 -13.22
C GLU A 469 -8.70 1.25 -12.79
N VAL A 470 -8.46 0.78 -11.56
CA VAL A 470 -8.96 -0.53 -11.07
C VAL A 470 -10.48 -0.62 -10.89
N TYR A 471 -11.20 0.50 -10.98
CA TYR A 471 -12.65 0.57 -10.89
C TYR A 471 -13.32 0.90 -12.24
N GLN A 472 -12.61 0.78 -13.37
CA GLN A 472 -13.08 1.28 -14.68
C GLN A 472 -14.43 0.72 -15.16
N ASP A 473 -14.76 -0.53 -14.82
CA ASP A 473 -16.06 -1.13 -15.18
C ASP A 473 -17.19 -0.77 -14.19
N ASN A 474 -16.91 0.00 -13.12
CA ASN A 474 -17.86 0.37 -12.06
C ASN A 474 -18.32 1.84 -12.18
N VAL A 475 -18.92 2.17 -13.32
CA VAL A 475 -19.54 3.48 -13.58
C VAL A 475 -21.06 3.31 -13.59
N TYR A 476 -21.75 3.91 -12.61
CA TYR A 476 -23.19 3.73 -12.36
C TYR A 476 -24.03 4.99 -12.62
N ALA A 477 -23.39 6.17 -12.68
CA ALA A 477 -24.10 7.43 -12.85
C ALA A 477 -24.60 7.59 -14.29
N GLU A 478 -25.87 7.94 -14.46
CA GLU A 478 -26.49 8.10 -15.77
C GLU A 478 -25.76 9.18 -16.60
N GLY A 479 -25.25 8.79 -17.77
CA GLY A 479 -24.49 9.68 -18.65
C GLY A 479 -23.00 9.85 -18.31
N CYS A 480 -22.47 9.13 -17.31
CA CYS A 480 -21.04 8.96 -17.12
C CYS A 480 -20.53 7.75 -17.93
N GLU A 481 -19.32 7.86 -18.47
CA GLU A 481 -18.63 6.81 -19.21
C GLU A 481 -17.15 6.85 -18.83
N PHE A 482 -16.55 5.70 -18.48
CA PHE A 482 -15.14 5.65 -18.12
C PHE A 482 -14.23 6.12 -19.27
N HIS A 483 -13.42 7.14 -18.98
CA HIS A 483 -12.34 7.58 -19.87
C HIS A 483 -10.96 7.21 -19.33
N SER A 484 -10.26 6.30 -20.01
CA SER A 484 -8.87 5.94 -19.67
C SER A 484 -7.90 7.12 -19.91
N PHE A 485 -6.88 7.24 -19.06
CA PHE A 485 -5.86 8.26 -19.22
C PHE A 485 -5.08 8.08 -20.53
N LYS A 486 -4.88 6.84 -20.98
CA LYS A 486 -4.31 6.54 -22.30
C LYS A 486 -5.17 7.12 -23.43
N LYS A 487 -6.48 6.83 -23.47
CA LYS A 487 -7.38 7.35 -24.52
C LYS A 487 -7.31 8.87 -24.58
N VAL A 488 -7.45 9.53 -23.44
CA VAL A 488 -7.42 11.00 -23.34
C VAL A 488 -6.07 11.56 -23.82
N LEU A 489 -4.95 10.99 -23.38
CA LEU A 489 -3.61 11.46 -23.75
C LEU A 489 -3.37 11.38 -25.28
N PHE A 490 -3.87 10.32 -25.91
CA PHE A 490 -3.83 10.16 -27.37
C PHE A 490 -4.79 11.12 -28.10
N GLU A 491 -5.99 11.39 -27.56
CA GLU A 491 -6.91 12.41 -28.08
C GLU A 491 -6.36 13.85 -27.96
N MET A 492 -5.48 14.12 -27.00
CA MET A 492 -4.73 15.40 -26.90
C MET A 492 -3.67 15.55 -27.99
N GLY A 493 -3.29 14.45 -28.65
CA GLY A 493 -2.40 14.40 -29.82
C GLY A 493 -0.90 14.26 -29.50
N PRO A 494 -0.07 14.14 -30.56
CA PRO A 494 1.34 13.70 -30.46
C PRO A 494 2.24 14.50 -29.52
N LYS A 495 1.91 15.78 -29.25
CA LYS A 495 2.63 16.62 -28.28
C LYS A 495 2.62 15.99 -26.88
N TYR A 496 1.54 15.31 -26.52
CA TYR A 496 1.32 14.71 -25.19
C TYR A 496 1.48 13.19 -25.23
N SER A 497 0.88 12.52 -26.24
CA SER A 497 0.92 11.06 -26.36
C SER A 497 2.29 10.45 -26.58
N ASN A 498 3.28 11.25 -27.01
CA ASN A 498 4.65 10.80 -27.26
C ASN A 498 5.65 11.33 -26.20
N THR A 499 5.18 12.00 -25.15
CA THR A 499 6.05 12.72 -24.19
C THR A 499 5.70 12.47 -22.73
N VAL A 500 4.42 12.32 -22.39
CA VAL A 500 4.00 12.05 -21.00
C VAL A 500 4.25 10.58 -20.71
N GLU A 501 5.15 10.32 -19.76
CA GLU A 501 5.34 9.00 -19.18
C GLU A 501 4.09 8.62 -18.36
N LEU A 502 3.47 7.48 -18.66
CA LEU A 502 2.22 7.03 -18.03
C LEU A 502 2.33 5.55 -17.67
N ALA A 503 1.90 5.19 -16.45
CA ALA A 503 1.51 3.84 -16.07
C ALA A 503 0.01 3.81 -15.71
N SER A 504 -0.79 3.05 -16.45
CA SER A 504 -2.20 2.77 -16.13
C SER A 504 -2.33 1.39 -15.48
N PHE A 505 -3.01 1.29 -14.34
CA PHE A 505 -3.12 0.08 -13.51
C PHE A 505 -4.51 -0.56 -13.58
N HIS A 506 -4.56 -1.89 -13.66
CA HIS A 506 -5.81 -2.66 -13.61
C HIS A 506 -5.68 -3.92 -12.74
N SER A 507 -6.82 -4.48 -12.32
CA SER A 507 -6.90 -5.54 -11.30
C SER A 507 -8.08 -6.48 -11.54
N THR A 508 -7.89 -7.80 -11.35
CA THR A 508 -9.00 -8.76 -11.34
C THR A 508 -9.80 -8.74 -10.03
N SER A 509 -9.37 -7.96 -9.04
CA SER A 509 -9.95 -7.94 -7.69
C SER A 509 -11.16 -7.03 -7.54
N LYS A 510 -11.62 -6.37 -8.61
CA LYS A 510 -12.64 -5.32 -8.57
C LYS A 510 -13.68 -5.53 -9.65
N CYS A 511 -14.69 -4.68 -9.61
CA CYS A 511 -15.82 -4.67 -10.52
C CYS A 511 -16.68 -5.95 -10.50
N TYR A 512 -17.56 -6.10 -11.48
CA TYR A 512 -18.44 -7.26 -11.60
C TYR A 512 -17.69 -8.60 -11.72
N MET A 513 -16.38 -8.59 -12.02
CA MET A 513 -15.49 -9.75 -12.05
C MET A 513 -14.66 -9.94 -10.77
N GLY A 514 -15.01 -9.26 -9.68
CA GLY A 514 -14.21 -9.09 -8.45
C GLY A 514 -13.75 -10.38 -7.74
N GLU A 515 -12.65 -10.95 -8.22
CA GLU A 515 -12.06 -12.23 -7.83
C GLU A 515 -10.77 -11.98 -7.03
N CYS A 516 -10.92 -11.26 -5.90
CA CYS A 516 -9.83 -10.71 -5.06
C CYS A 516 -8.72 -11.69 -4.70
N GLY A 517 -9.08 -12.94 -4.39
CA GLY A 517 -8.17 -13.96 -3.85
C GLY A 517 -7.14 -14.47 -4.86
N PHE A 518 -7.42 -14.39 -6.16
CA PHE A 518 -6.53 -14.89 -7.21
C PHE A 518 -5.40 -13.92 -7.59
N ARG A 519 -5.47 -12.66 -7.13
CA ARG A 519 -4.39 -11.67 -7.25
C ARG A 519 -3.89 -11.44 -8.69
N GLY A 520 -4.80 -11.35 -9.66
CA GLY A 520 -4.47 -10.94 -11.04
C GLY A 520 -4.47 -9.42 -11.21
N GLY A 521 -3.62 -8.89 -12.08
CA GLY A 521 -3.59 -7.49 -12.46
C GLY A 521 -2.56 -7.22 -13.55
N TYR A 522 -2.54 -5.98 -14.07
CA TYR A 522 -1.50 -5.52 -14.98
C TYR A 522 -1.24 -4.02 -14.81
N MET A 523 -0.13 -3.57 -15.39
CA MET A 523 0.07 -2.19 -15.79
C MET A 523 0.47 -2.10 -17.27
N GLU A 524 -0.07 -1.12 -17.96
CA GLU A 524 0.46 -0.66 -19.25
C GLU A 524 1.35 0.55 -18.99
N VAL A 525 2.59 0.53 -19.50
CA VAL A 525 3.56 1.61 -19.29
C VAL A 525 4.03 2.16 -20.64
N ILE A 526 3.69 3.43 -20.93
CA ILE A 526 4.03 4.10 -22.19
C ILE A 526 4.99 5.27 -21.99
N ASN A 527 5.74 5.60 -23.04
CA ASN A 527 6.75 6.67 -23.12
C ASN A 527 7.90 6.61 -22.09
N LEU A 528 7.97 5.56 -21.25
CA LEU A 528 9.03 5.35 -20.27
C LEU A 528 10.41 5.42 -20.91
N ASP A 529 11.31 6.21 -20.33
CA ASP A 529 12.70 6.32 -20.78
C ASP A 529 13.35 4.92 -20.95
N PRO A 530 14.09 4.64 -22.05
CA PRO A 530 14.63 3.30 -22.34
C PRO A 530 15.58 2.72 -21.26
N ASP A 531 16.38 3.56 -20.61
CA ASP A 531 17.28 3.12 -19.54
C ASP A 531 16.48 2.80 -18.27
N VAL A 532 15.42 3.57 -18.02
CA VAL A 532 14.45 3.29 -16.94
C VAL A 532 13.61 2.05 -17.24
N LYS A 533 13.19 1.80 -18.48
CA LYS A 533 12.52 0.56 -18.91
C LYS A 533 13.42 -0.67 -18.72
N THR A 534 14.73 -0.50 -18.87
CA THR A 534 15.71 -1.55 -18.54
C THR A 534 15.76 -1.82 -17.03
N GLN A 535 15.70 -0.80 -16.17
CA GLN A 535 15.60 -1.00 -14.72
C GLN A 535 14.26 -1.62 -14.29
N LEU A 536 13.14 -1.26 -14.94
CA LEU A 536 11.84 -1.90 -14.72
C LEU A 536 11.89 -3.40 -15.04
N THR A 537 12.41 -3.76 -16.22
CA THR A 537 12.59 -5.16 -16.64
C THR A 537 13.46 -5.95 -15.65
N LYS A 538 14.54 -5.33 -15.17
CA LYS A 538 15.38 -5.91 -14.10
C LYS A 538 14.59 -6.09 -12.81
N LEU A 539 13.83 -5.08 -12.36
CA LEU A 539 13.05 -5.12 -11.12
C LEU A 539 11.98 -6.23 -11.12
N VAL A 540 11.21 -6.38 -12.21
CA VAL A 540 10.20 -7.45 -12.31
C VAL A 540 10.84 -8.85 -12.42
N SER A 541 12.05 -8.96 -13.00
CA SER A 541 12.75 -10.25 -13.11
C SER A 541 13.14 -10.87 -11.76
N VAL A 542 13.39 -10.05 -10.73
CA VAL A 542 13.79 -10.54 -9.40
C VAL A 542 12.64 -11.27 -8.68
N CYS A 543 11.40 -10.96 -9.06
CA CYS A 543 10.18 -11.62 -8.56
C CYS A 543 9.82 -12.90 -9.36
N LEU A 544 10.64 -13.30 -10.33
CA LEU A 544 10.41 -14.38 -11.30
C LEU A 544 9.22 -14.11 -12.22
N CYS A 545 7.98 -14.24 -11.73
CA CYS A 545 6.74 -13.85 -12.41
C CYS A 545 5.55 -13.79 -11.41
N PRO A 546 4.44 -13.12 -11.75
CA PRO A 546 3.20 -13.20 -10.98
C PRO A 546 2.64 -14.64 -10.96
N PRO A 547 1.83 -15.02 -9.95
CA PRO A 547 1.17 -16.34 -9.93
C PRO A 547 0.32 -16.57 -11.19
N VAL A 548 0.60 -17.63 -11.94
CA VAL A 548 -0.08 -17.93 -13.21
C VAL A 548 -1.60 -18.03 -13.09
N PRO A 549 -2.23 -18.57 -12.02
CA PRO A 549 -3.69 -18.52 -11.87
C PRO A 549 -4.28 -17.11 -11.92
N GLY A 550 -3.57 -16.08 -11.41
CA GLY A 550 -3.97 -14.68 -11.53
C GLY A 550 -3.84 -14.15 -12.96
N GLN A 551 -2.84 -14.62 -13.71
CA GLN A 551 -2.68 -14.31 -15.14
C GLN A 551 -3.77 -14.97 -16.00
N VAL A 552 -4.11 -16.24 -15.69
CA VAL A 552 -5.22 -16.99 -16.32
C VAL A 552 -6.54 -16.25 -16.10
N LEU A 553 -6.80 -15.82 -14.87
CA LEU A 553 -8.01 -15.06 -14.55
C LEU A 553 -8.03 -13.72 -15.30
N LEU A 554 -6.91 -13.02 -15.36
CA LEU A 554 -6.82 -11.76 -16.11
C LEU A 554 -7.11 -11.93 -17.60
N ASP A 555 -6.61 -13.00 -18.24
CA ASP A 555 -6.94 -13.34 -19.63
C ASP A 555 -8.45 -13.37 -19.87
N LEU A 556 -9.20 -13.95 -18.93
CA LEU A 556 -10.65 -14.10 -19.02
C LEU A 556 -11.41 -12.81 -18.68
N VAL A 557 -10.81 -11.93 -17.88
CA VAL A 557 -11.32 -10.58 -17.60
C VAL A 557 -11.23 -9.70 -18.85
N VAL A 558 -10.12 -9.77 -19.59
CA VAL A 558 -9.92 -8.96 -20.82
C VAL A 558 -10.45 -9.62 -22.10
N ASN A 559 -10.75 -10.92 -22.05
CA ASN A 559 -11.31 -11.72 -23.14
C ASN A 559 -12.48 -12.61 -22.65
N PRO A 560 -13.60 -11.99 -22.23
CA PRO A 560 -14.79 -12.71 -21.77
C PRO A 560 -15.44 -13.55 -22.89
N PRO A 561 -16.51 -14.32 -22.60
CA PRO A 561 -17.33 -14.93 -23.64
C PRO A 561 -17.96 -13.86 -24.55
N GLU A 562 -18.01 -14.14 -25.85
CA GLU A 562 -18.55 -13.24 -26.90
C GLU A 562 -19.92 -13.72 -27.44
N PRO A 563 -20.73 -12.85 -28.08
CA PRO A 563 -22.00 -13.24 -28.68
C PRO A 563 -21.87 -14.40 -29.67
N GLY A 564 -22.56 -15.51 -29.35
CA GLY A 564 -22.50 -16.77 -30.12
C GLY A 564 -21.67 -17.87 -29.45
N GLU A 565 -20.88 -17.55 -28.41
CA GLU A 565 -20.20 -18.57 -27.62
C GLU A 565 -21.15 -19.22 -26.59
N PRO A 566 -21.02 -20.54 -26.31
CA PRO A 566 -21.92 -21.28 -25.41
C PRO A 566 -22.14 -20.67 -24.02
N SER A 567 -21.13 -20.01 -23.44
CA SER A 567 -21.17 -19.45 -22.09
C SER A 567 -21.72 -18.02 -22.03
N TYR A 568 -21.84 -17.33 -23.17
CA TYR A 568 -22.21 -15.91 -23.25
C TYR A 568 -23.51 -15.57 -22.52
N ALA A 569 -24.59 -16.31 -22.81
CA ALA A 569 -25.89 -16.07 -22.21
C ALA A 569 -25.90 -16.24 -20.68
N THR A 570 -25.08 -17.17 -20.16
CA THR A 570 -24.92 -17.39 -18.72
C THR A 570 -24.06 -16.30 -18.08
N PHE A 571 -22.97 -15.90 -18.75
CA PHE A 571 -22.07 -14.85 -18.31
C PHE A 571 -22.80 -13.49 -18.17
N ILE A 572 -23.45 -13.02 -19.25
CA ILE A 572 -24.20 -11.76 -19.25
C ILE A 572 -25.34 -11.77 -18.22
N LYS A 573 -26.00 -12.93 -18.01
CA LYS A 573 -27.04 -13.05 -16.98
C LYS A 573 -26.53 -12.85 -15.55
N VAL A 574 -25.26 -13.16 -15.26
CA VAL A 574 -24.65 -12.82 -13.97
C VAL A 574 -24.39 -11.31 -13.89
N LEU A 575 -23.90 -10.70 -14.99
CA LEU A 575 -23.62 -9.26 -15.03
C LEU A 575 -24.87 -8.40 -14.83
N MET A 576 -25.99 -8.79 -15.46
CA MET A 576 -27.29 -8.10 -15.33
C MET A 576 -27.98 -8.27 -13.96
N VAL A 577 -27.42 -9.08 -13.05
CA VAL A 577 -27.95 -9.29 -11.69
C VAL A 577 -27.15 -8.49 -10.64
N CYS A 578 -25.93 -8.04 -10.98
CA CYS A 578 -25.35 -6.89 -10.30
C CYS A 578 -26.16 -5.65 -10.70
N PRO A 579 -26.60 -4.80 -9.75
CA PRO A 579 -27.26 -3.54 -10.11
C PRO A 579 -26.28 -2.67 -10.90
N GLN A 580 -26.70 -2.27 -12.10
CA GLN A 580 -26.12 -1.16 -12.85
C GLN A 580 -26.53 0.17 -12.23
#